data_AF-B7P3B0-F1
#
_entry.id   AF-B7P3B0-F1
#
_cell.length_a   1.000
_cell.length_b   1.000
_cell.length_c   1.000
_cell.angle_alpha   90.00
_cell.angle_beta   90.00
_cell.angle_gamma   90.00
#
_symmetry.space_group_name_H-M   'P 1'
#
loop_
_entity.id
_entity.type
_entity.pdbx_description
1 polymer ?
#
loop_
_entity_poly.entity_id
_entity_poly.type
_entity_poly.pdbx_seq_one_letter_code
_entity_poly.pdbx_strand_id
1 'polypeptide(L)'
;MSIIRHLISRKYVERIHLHGMNFEGLHNELPVDILPEEYGGSGPTLDFEAFWSLLDAQEPSFVENNGYGYLKTKKKGTRSPK
;
A
#
# COMPACT_ATOMS: atom_id res chain seq x y z
N MET A 1 10.68 8.73 16.29
CA MET A 1 10.53 7.28 16.03
C MET A 1 11.15 6.44 17.16
N SER A 2 10.52 6.35 18.34
CA SER A 2 11.06 5.51 19.44
C SER A 2 10.10 4.38 19.84
N ILE A 3 8.80 4.62 19.78
CA ILE A 3 7.79 3.66 20.25
C ILE A 3 7.66 2.46 19.29
N ILE A 4 7.56 2.71 17.98
CA ILE A 4 7.29 1.67 16.97
C ILE A 4 8.50 0.74 16.75
N ARG A 5 9.73 1.22 16.95
CA ARG A 5 10.96 0.43 16.69
C ARG A 5 11.01 -0.88 17.47
N HIS A 6 10.44 -0.91 18.68
CA HIS A 6 10.39 -2.08 19.54
C HIS A 6 9.34 -3.12 19.12
N LEU A 7 8.38 -2.71 18.27
CA LEU A 7 7.30 -3.57 17.76
C LEU A 7 7.66 -4.23 16.43
N ILE A 8 8.79 -3.83 15.83
CA ILE A 8 9.23 -4.27 14.50
C ILE A 8 10.37 -5.28 14.65
N SER A 9 10.33 -6.38 13.88
CA SER A 9 11.42 -7.38 13.87
C SER A 9 12.75 -6.77 13.39
N ARG A 10 13.89 -7.32 13.84
CA ARG A 10 15.23 -6.85 13.41
C ARG A 10 15.37 -6.75 11.89
N LYS A 11 14.89 -7.76 11.16
CA LYS A 11 14.89 -7.80 9.69
C LYS A 11 14.24 -6.56 9.07
N TYR A 12 13.14 -6.07 9.63
CA TYR A 12 12.44 -4.90 9.10
C TYR A 12 13.09 -3.60 9.57
N VAL A 13 13.61 -3.55 10.80
CA VAL A 13 14.39 -2.40 11.29
C VAL A 13 15.60 -2.13 10.38
N GLU A 14 16.28 -3.19 9.93
CA GLU A 14 17.42 -3.09 9.01
C GLU A 14 17.05 -2.61 7.60
N ARG A 15 15.77 -2.66 7.21
CA ARG A 15 15.27 -2.22 5.90
C ARG A 15 14.65 -0.82 5.90
N ILE A 16 14.56 -0.17 7.06
CA ILE A 16 14.04 1.19 7.18
C ILE A 16 15.22 2.15 7.08
N HIS A 17 15.32 2.87 5.97
CA HIS A 17 16.38 3.84 5.73
C HIS A 17 15.84 5.26 5.89
N LEU A 18 16.54 6.11 6.65
CA LEU A 18 16.11 7.46 7.00
C LEU A 18 17.04 8.48 6.32
N HIS A 19 16.64 8.95 5.15
CA HIS A 19 17.44 9.88 4.33
C HIS A 19 17.24 11.36 4.69
N GLY A 20 16.13 11.71 5.36
CA GLY A 20 15.84 13.09 5.76
C GLY A 20 15.67 14.01 4.56
N MET A 21 16.44 15.11 4.51
CA MET A 21 16.49 16.04 3.37
C MET A 21 17.63 15.72 2.39
N ASN A 22 18.37 14.61 2.61
CA ASN A 22 19.45 14.20 1.72
C ASN A 22 18.91 13.34 0.57
N PHE A 23 18.56 13.98 -0.55
CA PHE A 23 18.08 13.28 -1.74
C PHE A 23 19.17 12.50 -2.47
N GLU A 24 20.45 12.90 -2.37
CA GLU A 24 21.55 12.12 -2.96
C GLU A 24 21.64 10.73 -2.33
N GLY A 25 21.45 10.63 -1.02
CA GLY A 25 21.37 9.36 -0.29
C GLY A 25 20.22 8.48 -0.76
N LEU A 26 19.06 9.09 -1.03
CA LEU A 26 17.87 8.41 -1.56
C LEU A 26 18.14 7.84 -2.97
N HIS A 27 18.84 8.58 -3.82
CA HIS A 27 19.09 8.18 -5.20
C HIS A 27 20.09 7.02 -5.37
N ASN A 28 20.84 6.68 -4.32
CA ASN A 28 21.64 5.46 -4.28
C ASN A 28 20.76 4.20 -4.18
N GLU A 29 19.51 4.34 -3.73
CA GLU A 29 18.58 3.24 -3.49
C GLU A 29 17.41 3.25 -4.47
N LEU A 30 17.04 4.42 -5.00
CA LEU A 30 15.92 4.60 -5.92
C LEU A 30 16.35 5.43 -7.13
N PRO A 31 16.04 5.00 -8.36
CA PRO A 31 16.31 5.79 -9.57
C PRO A 31 15.66 7.19 -9.53
N VAL A 32 16.35 8.17 -10.10
CA VAL A 32 15.90 9.58 -10.14
C VAL A 32 14.66 9.75 -11.03
N ASP A 33 14.58 8.97 -12.11
CA ASP A 33 13.57 9.06 -13.17
C ASP A 33 12.19 8.50 -12.79
N ILE A 34 12.08 7.81 -11.66
CA ILE A 34 10.80 7.30 -11.14
C ILE A 34 10.19 8.21 -10.08
N LEU A 35 10.99 9.11 -9.51
CA LEU A 35 10.57 9.99 -8.42
C LEU A 35 10.08 11.33 -8.98
N PRO A 36 8.98 11.88 -8.45
CA PRO A 36 8.57 13.26 -8.72
C PRO A 36 9.66 14.28 -8.34
N GLU A 37 9.58 15.47 -8.94
CA GLU A 37 10.51 16.59 -8.69
C GLU A 37 10.53 17.02 -7.22
N GLU A 38 9.38 16.97 -6.54
CA GLU A 38 9.24 17.32 -5.12
C GLU A 38 10.06 16.41 -4.19
N TYR A 39 10.49 15.23 -4.68
CA TYR A 39 11.37 14.30 -3.97
C TYR A 39 12.77 14.21 -4.58
N GLY A 40 13.18 15.23 -5.34
CA GLY A 40 14.51 15.33 -5.96
C GLY A 40 14.65 14.53 -7.27
N GLY A 41 13.55 13.98 -7.80
CA GLY A 41 13.56 13.19 -9.03
C GLY A 41 13.31 13.98 -10.31
N SER A 42 13.23 13.27 -11.43
CA SER A 42 12.87 13.79 -12.76
C SER A 42 11.72 13.00 -13.40
N GLY A 43 11.01 12.23 -12.59
CA GLY A 43 9.89 11.40 -12.99
C GLY A 43 8.56 12.16 -13.09
N PRO A 44 7.47 11.45 -13.42
CA PRO A 44 6.16 12.06 -13.55
C PRO A 44 5.66 12.61 -12.21
N THR A 45 4.86 13.68 -12.28
CA THR A 45 4.16 14.23 -11.12
C THR A 45 3.21 13.21 -10.51
N LEU A 46 2.96 13.31 -9.21
CA LEU A 46 1.99 12.45 -8.53
C LEU A 46 0.58 12.68 -9.07
N ASP A 47 -0.05 11.62 -9.55
CA ASP A 47 -1.46 11.60 -9.91
C ASP A 47 -2.26 10.83 -8.85
N PHE A 48 -2.75 11.57 -7.87
CA PHE A 48 -3.54 10.99 -6.78
C PHE A 48 -4.92 10.49 -7.25
N GLU A 49 -5.53 11.16 -8.24
CA GLU A 49 -6.83 10.77 -8.77
C GLU A 49 -6.74 9.43 -9.50
N ALA A 50 -5.69 9.23 -10.30
CA ALA A 50 -5.41 7.95 -10.93
C ALA A 50 -5.16 6.84 -9.89
N PHE A 51 -4.40 7.14 -8.82
CA PHE A 51 -4.14 6.17 -7.75
C PHE A 51 -5.44 5.73 -7.05
N TRP A 52 -6.30 6.66 -6.65
CA TRP A 52 -7.57 6.33 -5.98
C TRP A 52 -8.53 5.61 -6.91
N SER A 53 -8.64 6.04 -8.17
CA SER A 53 -9.45 5.36 -9.18
C SER A 53 -9.03 3.91 -9.39
N LEU A 54 -7.71 3.64 -9.36
CA LEU A 54 -7.19 2.27 -9.43
C LEU A 54 -7.55 1.45 -8.19
N LEU A 55 -7.47 2.03 -6.98
CA LEU A 55 -7.87 1.36 -5.75
C LEU A 55 -9.36 0.99 -5.76
N ASP A 56 -10.23 1.90 -6.19
CA ASP A 56 -11.66 1.65 -6.31
C ASP A 56 -11.94 0.54 -7.33
N ALA A 57 -11.24 0.55 -8.46
CA ALA A 57 -11.35 -0.51 -9.46
C ALA A 57 -10.90 -1.90 -8.93
N GLN A 58 -10.09 -1.95 -7.86
CA GLN A 58 -9.68 -3.19 -7.19
C GLN A 58 -10.67 -3.69 -6.13
N GLU A 59 -11.80 -3.01 -5.89
CA GLU A 59 -12.84 -3.44 -4.93
C GLU A 59 -13.19 -4.94 -5.03
N PRO A 60 -13.38 -5.55 -6.22
CA PRO A 60 -13.70 -6.97 -6.32
C PRO A 60 -12.65 -7.88 -5.66
N SER A 61 -11.37 -7.53 -5.79
CA SER A 61 -10.27 -8.28 -5.19
C SER A 61 -10.26 -8.17 -3.68
N PHE A 62 -10.60 -7.00 -3.12
CA PHE A 62 -10.71 -6.81 -1.68
C PHE A 62 -11.89 -7.58 -1.11
N VAL A 63 -13.04 -7.59 -1.79
CA VAL A 63 -14.23 -8.36 -1.39
C VAL A 63 -13.91 -9.85 -1.36
N GLU A 64 -13.23 -10.37 -2.38
CA GLU A 64 -12.81 -11.76 -2.43
C GLU A 64 -11.86 -12.09 -1.25
N ASN A 65 -10.84 -11.26 -1.05
CA ASN A 65 -9.82 -11.47 -0.02
C ASN A 65 -10.38 -11.35 1.41
N ASN A 66 -11.37 -10.48 1.62
CA ASN A 66 -12.04 -10.33 2.91
C ASN A 66 -12.87 -11.56 3.31
N GLY A 67 -13.12 -12.50 2.38
CA GLY A 67 -13.78 -13.77 2.67
C GLY A 67 -12.88 -14.81 3.33
N TYR A 68 -11.55 -14.68 3.27
CA TYR A 68 -10.62 -15.64 3.88
C TYR A 68 -10.70 -15.59 5.42
N GLY A 69 -10.62 -16.78 6.05
CA GLY A 69 -10.69 -16.90 7.51
C GLY A 69 -12.10 -16.87 8.11
N TYR A 70 -13.14 -16.57 7.31
CA TYR A 70 -14.55 -16.60 7.73
C TYR A 70 -15.29 -17.81 7.16
N LEU A 71 -16.20 -18.39 7.94
CA LEU A 71 -17.10 -19.44 7.45
C LEU A 71 -18.09 -18.83 6.45
N LYS A 72 -18.08 -19.29 5.20
CA LYS A 72 -19.08 -18.87 4.20
C LYS A 72 -20.47 -19.25 4.71
N THR A 73 -21.26 -18.26 5.11
CA THR A 73 -22.64 -18.50 5.56
C THR A 73 -23.45 -19.00 4.36
N LYS A 74 -24.10 -20.16 4.49
CA LYS A 74 -25.06 -20.59 3.46
C LYS A 74 -26.21 -19.58 3.47
N LYS A 75 -26.36 -18.83 2.36
CA LYS A 75 -27.55 -18.01 2.12
C LYS A 75 -28.76 -18.95 2.22
N LYS A 76 -29.53 -18.89 3.31
CA LYS A 76 -30.78 -19.64 3.44
C LYS A 76 -31.68 -19.17 2.29
N GLY A 77 -31.98 -20.07 1.36
CA GLY A 77 -32.88 -19.81 0.26
C GLY A 77 -34.17 -19.20 0.81
N THR A 78 -34.56 -18.08 0.23
CA THR A 78 -35.88 -17.47 0.39
C THR A 78 -36.94 -18.55 0.17
N ARG A 79 -37.70 -18.89 1.23
CA ARG A 79 -38.90 -19.70 1.08
C ARG A 79 -39.88 -18.91 0.21
N SER A 80 -40.15 -19.39 -1.00
CA SER A 80 -41.25 -18.90 -1.81
C SER A 80 -42.58 -19.11 -1.05
N PRO A 81 -43.50 -18.13 -1.06
CA PRO A 81 -44.81 -18.31 -0.46
C PRO A 81 -45.61 -19.31 -1.31
N LYS A 82 -46.32 -20.20 -0.63
CA LYS A 82 -47.29 -21.15 -1.20
C LYS A 82 -48.62 -20.46 -1.42
#